data_AF-A0A946FCF0-F1
#
_entry.id   AF-A0A946FCF0-F1
#
_cell.length_a   1.000
_cell.length_b   1.000
_cell.length_c   1.000
_cell.angle_alpha   90.00
_cell.angle_beta   90.00
_cell.angle_gamma   90.00
#
_symmetry.space_group_name_H-M   'P 1'
#
loop_
_entity.id
_entity.type
_entity.pdbx_description
1 polymer ?
#
loop_
_entity_poly.entity_id
_entity_poly.type
_entity_poly.pdbx_seq_one_letter_code
_entity_poly.pdbx_strand_id
1 'polypeptide(L)' 'LGLRRKIGTISPGAVADLLLVNGDPLSDSDDALKIVAVVRNGRFFSLVRLLDQAQMNKNVE' A
#
# COMPACT_ATOMS: atom_id res chain seq x y z
N LEU A 1 15.35 6.59 -12.84
CA LEU A 1 14.45 7.54 -12.13
C LEU A 1 15.14 8.37 -11.04
N GLY A 2 16.28 7.99 -10.44
CA GLY A 2 17.00 8.88 -9.48
C GLY A 2 16.29 9.13 -8.14
N LEU A 3 15.16 8.45 -7.88
CA LEU A 3 14.30 8.68 -6.70
C LEU A 3 14.66 7.81 -5.49
N ARG A 4 15.81 7.11 -5.49
CA ARG A 4 16.19 6.13 -4.43
C ARG A 4 16.14 6.69 -3.00
N ARG A 5 16.35 8.00 -2.82
CA ARG A 5 16.28 8.64 -1.48
C ARG A 5 14.87 9.04 -1.06
N LYS A 6 13.87 8.96 -1.95
CA LYS A 6 12.50 9.42 -1.71
C LYS A 6 11.47 8.29 -1.68
N ILE A 7 11.65 7.22 -2.46
CA ILE A 7 10.68 6.11 -2.57
C ILE A 7 11.38 4.74 -2.61
N GLY A 8 10.66 3.69 -2.23
CA GLY A 8 11.13 2.30 -2.29
C GLY A 8 12.03 1.88 -1.13
N THR A 9 12.16 2.70 -0.09
CA THR A 9 12.89 2.35 1.13
C THR A 9 12.18 2.96 2.33
N ILE A 10 12.13 2.20 3.44
CA ILE A 10 11.60 2.69 4.70
C ILE A 10 12.74 3.37 5.45
N SER A 11 12.72 4.70 5.47
CA SER A 11 13.71 5.50 6.19
C SER A 11 13.16 6.89 6.55
N PRO A 12 13.70 7.56 7.58
CA PRO A 12 13.33 8.94 7.89
C PRO A 12 13.56 9.86 6.68
N GLY A 13 12.59 10.73 6.39
CA GLY A 13 12.63 11.66 5.25
C GLY A 13 12.20 11.08 3.90
N ALA A 14 11.95 9.77 3.81
CA ALA A 14 11.30 9.15 2.64
C ALA A 14 9.78 9.39 2.67
N VAL A 15 9.13 9.22 1.51
CA VAL A 15 7.67 9.26 1.42
C VAL A 15 7.09 8.06 2.17
N ALA A 16 6.11 8.31 3.03
CA ALA A 16 5.42 7.28 3.80
C ALA A 16 4.38 6.54 2.94
N ASP A 17 4.87 5.82 1.92
CA ASP A 17 4.10 4.93 1.05
C ASP A 17 4.46 3.48 1.39
N LEU A 18 3.50 2.75 1.97
CA LEU A 18 3.73 1.42 2.56
C LEU A 18 2.53 0.52 2.31
N LEU A 19 2.78 -0.78 2.22
CA LEU A 19 1.75 -1.83 2.25
C LEU A 19 1.87 -2.60 3.57
N LEU A 20 0.74 -2.85 4.22
CA LEU A 20 0.67 -3.77 5.35
C LEU A 20 0.11 -5.08 4.83
N VAL A 21 0.82 -6.17 5.07
CA VAL A 21 0.47 -7.51 4.60
C VAL A 21 0.29 -8.46 5.79
N ASN A 22 -0.62 -9.41 5.67
CA ASN A 22 -0.84 -10.48 6.64
C ASN A 22 -0.23 -11.78 6.12
N GLY A 23 1.07 -11.94 6.35
CA GLY A 23 1.89 -13.05 5.88
C GLY A 23 3.38 -12.69 5.96
N ASP A 24 4.24 -13.60 5.54
CA ASP A 24 5.68 -13.39 5.46
C ASP A 24 6.20 -13.49 4.01
N PRO A 25 6.35 -12.34 3.32
CA PRO A 25 6.89 -12.28 1.97
C PRO A 25 8.31 -12.83 1.81
N LEU A 26 9.08 -12.93 2.90
CA LEU A 26 10.45 -13.48 2.86
C LEU A 26 10.44 -15.01 2.88
N SER A 27 9.40 -15.61 3.46
CA SER A 27 9.19 -17.06 3.45
C SER A 27 8.44 -17.52 2.20
N ASP A 28 7.40 -16.78 1.77
CA ASP A 28 6.62 -17.03 0.56
C ASP A 28 6.29 -15.70 -0.14
N SER A 29 6.75 -15.51 -1.39
CA SER A 29 6.52 -14.27 -2.12
C SER A 29 5.04 -13.96 -2.37
N ASP A 30 4.17 -14.97 -2.41
CA ASP A 30 2.73 -14.77 -2.60
C ASP A 30 2.07 -14.09 -1.41
N ASP A 31 2.70 -14.13 -0.22
CA ASP A 31 2.24 -13.41 0.95
C ASP A 31 2.29 -11.89 0.77
N ALA A 32 3.08 -11.38 -0.18
CA ALA A 32 3.08 -9.97 -0.55
C ALA A 32 1.70 -9.50 -1.08
N LEU A 33 0.88 -10.43 -1.60
CA LEU A 33 -0.47 -10.14 -2.10
C LEU A 33 -1.52 -10.10 -0.99
N LYS A 34 -1.21 -10.59 0.21
CA LYS A 34 -2.14 -10.63 1.36
C LYS A 34 -2.24 -9.28 2.06
N ILE A 35 -2.50 -8.22 1.28
CA ILE A 35 -2.54 -6.83 1.73
C ILE A 35 -3.78 -6.61 2.61
N VAL A 36 -3.61 -5.95 3.76
CA VAL A 36 -4.71 -5.58 4.67
C VAL A 36 -4.93 -4.07 4.75
N ALA A 37 -3.89 -3.29 4.45
CA ALA A 37 -3.99 -1.84 4.41
C ALA A 37 -2.92 -1.22 3.50
N VAL A 38 -3.22 -0.01 3.02
CA VAL A 38 -2.30 0.83 2.26
C VAL A 38 -2.07 2.11 3.03
N VAL A 39 -0.81 2.51 3.20
CA VAL A 39 -0.45 3.85 3.64
C VAL A 39 0.05 4.61 2.43
N ARG A 40 -0.56 5.76 2.14
CA ARG A 40 -0.15 6.62 1.02
C ARG A 40 0.02 8.05 1.50
N ASN A 41 1.19 8.63 1.28
CA ASN A 41 1.58 9.94 1.80
C ASN A 41 1.28 10.08 3.31
N GLY A 42 1.54 9.01 4.09
CA GLY A 42 1.28 8.97 5.52
C GLY A 42 -0.20 8.84 5.93
N ARG A 43 -1.13 8.75 4.97
CA ARG A 43 -2.56 8.48 5.25
C ARG A 43 -2.83 7.00 5.20
N PHE A 44 -3.47 6.49 6.25
CA PHE A 44 -3.89 5.10 6.36
C PHE A 44 -5.21 4.87 5.63
N PHE A 45 -5.27 3.79 4.85
CA PHE A 45 -6.46 3.32 4.17
C PHE A 45 -6.62 1.82 4.42
N SER A 46 -7.75 1.41 5.00
CA SER A 46 -8.09 -0.02 5.08
C SER A 46 -8.49 -0.53 3.70
N LEU A 47 -8.12 -1.78 3.39
CA LEU A 47 -8.41 -2.37 2.08
C LEU A 47 -9.92 -2.41 1.79
N VAL A 48 -10.74 -2.78 2.78
CA VAL A 48 -12.21 -2.81 2.66
C VAL A 48 -12.75 -1.45 2.18
N ARG A 49 -12.37 -0.36 2.86
CA ARG A 49 -12.87 0.97 2.51
C ARG A 49 -12.38 1.45 1.13
N LEU A 50 -11.17 1.07 0.72
CA LEU A 50 -10.65 1.39 -0.61
C LEU A 50 -11.44 0.67 -1.70
N LEU A 51 -11.78 -0.60 -1.48
CA LEU A 51 -12.55 -1.39 -2.41
C LEU A 51 -13.98 -0.86 -2.53
N ASP A 52 -14.62 -0.51 -1.40
CA ASP A 52 -15.94 0.11 -1.38
C ASP A 52 -15.96 1.41 -2.22
N GLN A 53 -14.96 2.27 -2.02
CA GLN A 53 -14.80 3.52 -2.78
C GLN A 53 -14.55 3.27 -4.28
N ALA A 54 -13.70 2.30 -4.61
CA ALA A 54 -13.41 1.96 -5.99
C ALA A 54 -14.65 1.42 -6.72
N GLN A 55 -15.49 0.65 -6.04
CA GLN A 55 -16.76 0.16 -6.58
C GLN A 55 -17.77 1.31 -6.76
N MET A 56 -17.91 2.20 -5.78
CA MET A 56 -18.79 3.36 -5.89
C MET A 56 -18.43 4.24 -7.09
N ASN A 57 -17.14 4.50 -7.30
CA ASN A 57 -16.68 5.33 -8.42
C ASN A 57 -16.95 4.71 -9.79
N LYS A 58 -16.94 3.37 -9.90
CA LYS A 58 -17.26 2.66 -11.16
C LYS A 58 -18.74 2.76 -11.57
N ASN A 59 -19.63 3.03 -10.62
CA ASN A 59 -21.07 3.14 -10.89
C ASN A 59 -21.49 4.56 -11.31
N VAL A 60 -20.54 5.51 -11.34
CA VAL A 60 -20.77 6.93 -11.67
C VAL A 60 -20.26 7.26 -13.09
N GLU A 61 -19.58 6.31 -13.76
CA GLU A 61 -19.19 6.36 -15.18
C GLU A 61 -20.17 5.57 -16.05
#